data_AF-A0A0F9G931-F1
#
_entry.id   AF-A0A0F9G931-F1
#
_cell.length_a   1.000
_cell.length_b   1.000
_cell.length_c   1.000
_cell.angle_alpha   90.00
_cell.angle_beta   90.00
_cell.angle_gamma   90.00
#
_symmetry.space_group_name_H-M   'P 1'
#
loop_
_entity.id
_entity.type
_entity.pdbx_description
1 polymer ?
#
loop_
_entity_poly.entity_id
_entity_poly.type
_entity_poly.pdbx_seq_one_letter_code
_entity_poly.pdbx_strand_id
1 'polypeptide(L)'
;MRTNGGAKHGTLSGTPHDWEDEWDKAFSHVWLGVSIENQTVLDLRMASIASFPMANLFVSAEPLLEQVDFREWYDVIDWMIVGGESGKGARMMPMDAVARIIDECHERGIPVFFKQWGARKRDPDKSWGGNLYMGEKVEEWPEDTRKDLT
;
A
#
# COMPACT_ATOMS: atom_id res chain seq x y z
N MET A 1 -9.34 11.15 6.71
CA MET A 1 -8.26 11.62 7.60
C MET A 1 -8.34 10.74 8.83
N ARG A 2 -7.32 9.93 9.15
CA ARG A 2 -7.18 9.45 10.53
C ARG A 2 -7.22 10.70 11.39
N THR A 3 -8.27 10.86 12.17
CA THR A 3 -8.28 11.94 13.16
C THR A 3 -7.11 11.62 14.06
N ASN A 4 -6.08 12.47 14.08
CA ASN A 4 -5.01 12.42 15.08
C ASN A 4 -5.64 12.70 16.45
N GLY A 5 -6.41 11.73 16.96
CA GLY A 5 -6.75 11.65 18.35
C GLY A 5 -5.46 11.28 19.02
N GLY A 6 -4.76 12.31 19.53
CA GLY A 6 -3.41 12.23 20.06
C GLY A 6 -3.16 10.90 20.73
N ALA A 7 -2.43 10.02 20.02
CA ALA A 7 -1.99 8.78 20.59
C ALA A 7 -1.13 9.18 21.80
N LYS A 8 -1.48 8.70 22.99
CA LYS A 8 -0.62 8.89 24.15
C LYS A 8 0.66 8.13 23.87
N HIS A 9 1.69 8.86 23.45
CA HIS A 9 3.02 8.34 23.18
C HIS A 9 3.51 7.59 24.42
N GLY A 10 3.65 6.27 24.30
CA GLY A 10 4.44 5.51 25.26
C GLY A 10 5.89 5.94 25.08
N THR A 11 6.57 6.26 26.19
CA THR A 11 7.97 6.69 26.20
C THR A 11 8.82 5.67 25.43
N LEU A 12 9.36 6.06 24.29
CA LEU A 12 10.25 5.20 23.52
C LEU A 12 11.63 5.35 24.16
N SER A 13 11.98 4.44 25.07
CA SER A 13 13.26 4.50 25.76
C SER A 13 14.42 4.56 24.76
N GLY A 14 15.16 5.68 24.75
CA GLY A 14 16.34 5.87 23.90
C GLY A 14 16.22 6.95 22.82
N THR A 15 15.09 7.65 22.68
CA THR A 15 15.00 8.84 21.84
C THR A 15 15.44 10.11 22.59
N PRO A 16 16.06 11.09 21.90
CA PRO A 16 16.28 12.42 22.46
C PRO A 16 14.97 13.01 23.04
N HIS A 17 15.07 13.70 24.18
CA HIS A 17 13.90 14.22 24.90
C HIS A 17 13.03 15.17 24.06
N ASP A 18 13.61 15.84 23.07
CA ASP A 18 12.93 16.76 22.14
C ASP A 18 12.18 16.05 20.99
N TRP A 19 12.34 14.73 20.84
CA TRP A 19 11.58 13.94 19.84
C TRP A 19 10.24 13.45 20.36
N GLU A 20 10.09 13.29 21.68
CA GLU A 20 8.84 12.82 22.29
C GLU A 20 7.77 13.93 22.32
N ASP A 21 8.18 15.18 22.52
CA ASP A 21 7.26 16.33 22.66
C ASP A 21 6.69 16.83 21.32
N GLU A 22 7.31 16.47 20.18
CA GLU A 22 6.88 16.90 18.84
C GLU A 22 6.77 15.75 17.81
N TRP A 23 6.57 14.49 18.24
CA TRP A 23 6.53 13.32 17.34
C TRP A 23 5.61 13.51 16.13
N ASP A 24 4.36 13.94 16.37
CA ASP A 24 3.37 14.20 15.30
C ASP A 24 3.87 15.23 14.28
N LYS A 25 4.62 16.23 14.73
CA LYS A 25 5.17 17.29 13.88
C LYS A 25 6.42 16.83 13.15
N ALA A 26 7.30 16.09 13.84
CA ALA A 26 8.53 15.54 13.29
C ALA A 26 8.26 14.55 12.15
N PHE A 27 7.21 13.74 12.25
CA PHE A 27 6.88 12.70 11.27
C PHE A 27 5.68 13.02 10.36
N SER A 28 5.15 14.24 10.43
CA SER A 28 4.03 14.71 9.59
C SER A 28 4.26 14.53 8.08
N HIS A 29 5.52 14.54 7.64
CA HIS A 29 5.92 14.40 6.24
C HIS A 29 6.61 13.06 5.94
N VAL A 30 6.62 12.13 6.90
CA VAL A 30 7.25 10.82 6.76
C VAL A 30 6.19 9.79 6.38
N TRP A 31 6.49 9.02 5.34
CA TRP A 31 5.69 7.91 4.87
C TRP A 31 6.38 6.62 5.28
N LEU A 32 5.72 5.82 6.11
CA LEU A 32 6.20 4.50 6.46
C LEU A 32 5.53 3.47 5.55
N GLY A 33 6.28 2.51 5.06
CA GLY A 33 5.78 1.54 4.10
C GLY A 33 6.23 0.12 4.36
N VAL A 34 5.38 -0.84 4.00
CA VAL A 34 5.71 -2.27 3.98
C VAL A 34 5.36 -2.89 2.64
N SER A 35 6.26 -3.71 2.12
CA SER A 35 5.93 -4.61 1.02
C SER A 35 5.16 -5.83 1.54
N ILE A 36 4.23 -6.39 0.77
CA ILE A 36 3.44 -7.57 1.12
C ILE A 36 3.32 -8.45 -0.12
N GLU A 37 3.95 -9.63 -0.07
CA GLU A 37 3.86 -10.58 -1.18
C GLU A 37 2.75 -11.65 -1.02
N ASN A 38 2.32 -11.92 0.21
CA ASN A 38 1.37 -12.99 0.57
C ASN A 38 0.72 -12.74 1.95
N GLN A 39 -0.27 -13.55 2.35
CA GLN A 39 -1.00 -13.37 3.62
C GLN A 39 -0.09 -13.51 4.84
N THR A 40 0.85 -14.47 4.81
CA THR A 40 1.78 -14.69 5.94
C THR A 40 2.60 -13.42 6.23
N VAL A 41 3.04 -12.75 5.17
CA VAL A 41 3.83 -11.52 5.29
C VAL A 41 2.96 -10.35 5.69
N LEU A 42 1.70 -10.30 5.23
CA LEU A 42 0.72 -9.31 5.71
C LEU A 42 0.57 -9.39 7.22
N ASP A 43 0.25 -10.57 7.73
CA ASP A 43 -0.01 -10.80 9.16
C ASP A 43 1.21 -10.43 10.00
N LEU A 44 2.41 -10.80 9.54
CA LEU A 44 3.66 -10.50 10.24
C LEU A 44 4.00 -9.00 10.23
N ARG A 45 3.99 -8.35 9.05
CA ARG A 45 4.45 -6.98 8.89
C ARG A 45 3.44 -5.98 9.44
N MET A 46 2.14 -6.21 9.22
CA MET A 46 1.10 -5.31 9.69
C MET A 46 0.96 -5.33 11.22
N ALA A 47 1.04 -6.50 11.86
CA ALA A 47 1.07 -6.58 13.32
C ALA A 47 2.22 -5.76 13.93
N SER A 48 3.37 -5.68 13.24
CA SER A 48 4.51 -4.89 13.69
C SER A 48 4.30 -3.39 13.47
N ILE A 49 3.89 -3.00 12.26
CA ILE A 49 3.88 -1.58 11.85
C ILE A 49 2.63 -0.82 12.28
N ALA A 50 1.47 -1.47 12.38
CA ALA A 50 0.19 -0.81 12.63
C ALA A 50 0.10 -0.18 14.03
N SER A 51 0.97 -0.61 14.96
CA SER A 51 1.06 -0.05 16.31
C SER A 51 1.87 1.24 16.38
N PHE A 52 2.63 1.60 15.33
CA PHE A 52 3.42 2.82 15.32
C PHE A 52 2.53 4.05 15.04
N PRO A 53 2.70 5.14 15.80
CA PRO A 53 1.97 6.39 15.58
C PRO A 53 2.58 7.16 14.40
N MET A 54 2.40 6.66 13.18
CA MET A 54 2.84 7.34 11.96
C MET A 54 1.71 8.13 11.33
N ALA A 55 2.05 9.30 10.78
CA ALA A 55 1.11 10.17 10.10
C ALA A 55 0.61 9.58 8.76
N ASN A 56 1.47 8.84 8.05
CA ASN A 56 1.14 8.22 6.77
C ASN A 56 1.71 6.79 6.69
N LEU A 57 0.84 5.81 6.50
CA LEU A 57 1.20 4.40 6.30
C LEU A 57 0.79 3.94 4.88
N PHE A 58 1.74 3.44 4.09
CA PHE A 58 1.43 2.82 2.82
C PHE A 58 1.74 1.32 2.80
N VAL A 59 0.99 0.58 1.99
CA VAL A 59 1.25 -0.83 1.72
C VAL A 59 1.58 -0.99 0.24
N SER A 60 2.67 -1.68 -0.04
CA SER A 60 3.02 -2.14 -1.39
C SER A 60 2.75 -3.63 -1.46
N ALA A 61 1.60 -4.03 -1.99
CA ALA A 61 1.26 -5.40 -2.31
C ALA A 61 2.08 -5.86 -3.54
N GLU A 62 3.40 -5.98 -3.34
CA GLU A 62 4.38 -6.23 -4.39
C GLU A 62 5.59 -7.06 -3.92
N PRO A 63 6.00 -8.08 -4.71
CA PRO A 63 5.19 -8.65 -5.78
C PRO A 63 3.98 -9.37 -5.20
N LEU A 64 2.77 -9.13 -5.72
CA LEU A 64 1.59 -9.86 -5.26
C LEU A 64 1.62 -11.30 -5.81
N LEU A 65 1.78 -12.29 -4.94
CA LEU A 65 1.97 -13.69 -5.34
C LEU A 65 0.72 -14.54 -5.17
N GLU A 66 -0.22 -14.10 -4.33
CA GLU A 66 -1.43 -14.83 -4.00
C GLU A 66 -2.57 -13.87 -3.63
N GLN A 67 -3.74 -14.44 -3.33
CA GLN A 67 -4.83 -13.71 -2.71
C GLN A 67 -4.46 -13.27 -1.30
N VAL A 68 -4.67 -11.99 -0.99
CA VAL A 68 -4.37 -11.41 0.32
C VAL A 68 -5.59 -10.65 0.82
N ASP A 69 -5.95 -10.87 2.08
CA ASP A 69 -7.11 -10.27 2.71
C ASP A 69 -6.69 -9.11 3.63
N PHE A 70 -6.89 -7.88 3.14
CA PHE A 70 -6.54 -6.65 3.86
C PHE A 70 -7.67 -6.11 4.75
N ARG A 71 -8.79 -6.83 4.89
CA ARG A 71 -10.00 -6.33 5.59
C ARG A 71 -9.73 -5.80 7.01
N GLU A 72 -8.83 -6.44 7.74
CA GLU A 72 -8.44 -6.01 9.09
C GLU A 72 -7.61 -4.71 9.12
N TRP A 73 -6.98 -4.37 8.00
CA TRP A 73 -5.94 -3.34 7.92
C TRP A 73 -6.35 -2.11 7.13
N TYR A 74 -7.45 -2.12 6.37
CA TYR A 74 -7.83 -0.98 5.55
C TYR A 74 -7.99 0.33 6.32
N ASP A 75 -8.48 0.28 7.57
CA ASP A 75 -8.66 1.48 8.40
C ASP A 75 -7.33 2.15 8.80
N VAL A 76 -6.20 1.47 8.60
CA VAL A 76 -4.88 1.97 8.94
C VAL A 76 -4.01 2.30 7.72
N ILE A 77 -4.44 1.92 6.52
CA ILE A 77 -3.68 2.11 5.28
C ILE A 77 -4.08 3.43 4.62
N ASP A 78 -3.12 4.34 4.45
CA ASP A 78 -3.31 5.64 3.81
C ASP A 78 -3.08 5.62 2.30
N TRP A 79 -2.39 4.59 1.78
CA TRP A 79 -2.12 4.37 0.36
C TRP A 79 -1.77 2.90 0.06
N MET A 80 -2.29 2.39 -1.06
CA MET A 80 -2.02 1.04 -1.56
C MET A 80 -1.27 1.09 -2.90
N ILE A 81 -0.28 0.22 -3.09
CA ILE A 81 0.36 -0.06 -4.38
C ILE A 81 0.18 -1.54 -4.69
N VAL A 82 -0.19 -1.89 -5.91
CA VAL A 82 -0.35 -3.28 -6.35
C VAL A 82 0.48 -3.54 -7.59
N GLY A 83 1.24 -4.65 -7.61
CA GLY A 83 2.12 -4.95 -8.74
C GLY A 83 2.80 -6.31 -8.70
N GLY A 84 3.13 -6.79 -9.89
CA GLY A 84 3.76 -8.11 -10.12
C GLY A 84 5.27 -8.06 -10.25
N GLU A 85 5.89 -9.24 -10.25
CA GLU A 85 7.35 -9.40 -10.33
C GLU A 85 7.95 -8.89 -11.64
N SER A 86 9.08 -8.18 -11.54
CA SER A 86 9.91 -7.80 -12.68
C SER A 86 10.97 -8.87 -13.00
N GLY A 87 11.48 -8.87 -14.24
CA GLY A 87 12.65 -9.66 -14.63
C GLY A 87 12.35 -11.05 -15.18
N LYS A 88 13.42 -11.77 -15.57
CA LYS A 88 13.32 -13.11 -16.14
C LYS A 88 12.88 -14.10 -15.07
N GLY A 89 11.84 -14.89 -15.37
CA GLY A 89 11.31 -15.88 -14.43
C GLY A 89 10.24 -15.34 -13.47
N ALA A 90 9.75 -14.12 -13.69
CA ALA A 90 8.63 -13.54 -12.94
C ALA A 90 7.46 -14.52 -12.80
N ARG A 91 6.88 -14.59 -11.61
CA ARG A 91 5.66 -15.34 -11.31
C ARG A 91 4.44 -14.60 -11.86
N MET A 92 3.37 -15.37 -12.05
CA MET A 92 2.11 -14.80 -12.52
C MET A 92 1.38 -14.17 -11.33
N MET A 93 1.04 -12.89 -11.44
CA MET A 93 0.23 -12.21 -10.43
C MET A 93 -1.25 -12.63 -10.55
N PRO A 94 -1.95 -12.89 -9.43
CA PRO A 94 -3.38 -13.23 -9.43
C PRO A 94 -4.25 -12.01 -9.82
N MET A 95 -4.89 -12.07 -10.98
CA MET A 95 -5.69 -10.95 -11.52
C MET A 95 -6.94 -10.62 -10.69
N ASP A 96 -7.60 -11.65 -10.18
CA ASP A 96 -8.75 -11.55 -9.31
C ASP A 96 -8.41 -10.84 -7.98
N ALA A 97 -7.23 -11.11 -7.42
CA ALA A 97 -6.74 -10.40 -6.23
C ALA A 97 -6.54 -8.90 -6.51
N VAL A 98 -5.96 -8.56 -7.67
CA VAL A 98 -5.67 -7.17 -8.06
C VAL A 98 -6.95 -6.38 -8.23
N ALA A 99 -7.93 -6.93 -8.96
CA ALA A 99 -9.24 -6.29 -9.12
C ALA A 99 -9.91 -6.06 -7.77
N ARG A 100 -9.92 -7.09 -6.91
CA ARG A 100 -10.50 -6.99 -5.57
C ARG A 100 -9.85 -5.92 -4.71
N ILE A 101 -8.51 -5.85 -4.66
CA ILE A 101 -7.80 -4.83 -3.87
C ILE A 101 -8.14 -3.43 -4.36
N ILE A 102 -8.15 -3.20 -5.68
CA ILE A 102 -8.48 -1.90 -6.26
C ILE A 102 -9.92 -1.51 -5.92
N ASP A 103 -10.88 -2.41 -6.10
CA ASP A 103 -12.29 -2.17 -5.77
C ASP A 103 -12.48 -1.87 -4.28
N GLU A 104 -11.88 -2.68 -3.39
CA GLU A 104 -11.98 -2.49 -1.93
C GLU A 104 -11.33 -1.17 -1.48
N CYS A 105 -10.22 -0.75 -2.10
CA CYS A 105 -9.58 0.55 -1.89
C CYS A 105 -10.48 1.70 -2.34
N HIS A 106 -11.06 1.62 -3.55
CA HIS A 106 -11.99 2.63 -4.07
C HIS A 106 -13.22 2.78 -3.17
N GLU A 107 -13.85 1.67 -2.75
CA GLU A 107 -14.99 1.67 -1.82
C GLU A 107 -14.68 2.40 -0.50
N ARG A 108 -13.42 2.39 -0.07
CA ARG A 108 -12.96 2.96 1.20
C ARG A 108 -12.30 4.33 1.06
N GLY A 109 -12.19 4.85 -0.17
CA GLY A 109 -11.48 6.09 -0.44
C GLY A 109 -9.99 6.02 -0.12
N ILE A 110 -9.40 4.82 -0.19
CA ILE A 110 -7.95 4.62 -0.04
C ILE A 110 -7.33 4.79 -1.42
N PRO A 111 -6.40 5.74 -1.61
CA PRO A 111 -5.68 5.86 -2.88
C PRO A 111 -4.99 4.54 -3.23
N VAL A 112 -5.09 4.13 -4.50
CA VAL A 112 -4.48 2.89 -4.99
C VAL A 112 -3.74 3.14 -6.30
N PHE A 113 -2.51 2.64 -6.38
CA PHE A 113 -1.70 2.69 -7.59
C PHE A 113 -1.44 1.29 -8.12
N PHE A 114 -2.03 0.97 -9.28
CA PHE A 114 -1.66 -0.22 -10.03
C PHE A 114 -0.36 0.05 -10.79
N LYS A 115 0.72 -0.62 -10.40
CA LYS A 115 2.04 -0.39 -10.99
C LYS A 115 2.23 -1.19 -12.27
N GLN A 116 2.04 -2.51 -12.22
CA GLN A 116 2.17 -3.40 -13.38
C GLN A 116 1.75 -4.84 -13.12
N TRP A 117 1.45 -5.60 -14.18
CA TRP A 117 1.19 -7.04 -14.11
C TRP A 117 2.42 -7.91 -13.78
N GLY A 118 3.62 -7.36 -13.96
CA GLY A 118 4.88 -8.08 -13.94
C GLY A 118 5.37 -8.51 -15.32
N ALA A 119 6.60 -9.01 -15.40
CA ALA A 119 7.30 -9.32 -16.64
C ALA A 119 6.81 -10.62 -17.32
N ARG A 120 6.08 -11.47 -16.59
CA ARG A 120 5.47 -12.68 -17.14
C ARG A 120 4.17 -12.31 -17.84
N LYS A 121 4.23 -12.26 -19.17
CA LYS A 121 3.10 -11.92 -20.03
C LYS A 121 1.89 -12.80 -19.73
N ARG A 122 0.77 -12.16 -19.41
CA ARG A 122 -0.57 -12.71 -19.58
C ARG A 122 -1.14 -12.04 -20.82
N ASP A 123 -1.72 -12.84 -21.70
CA ASP A 123 -2.44 -12.46 -22.91
C ASP A 123 -1.65 -12.39 -24.26
N PRO A 124 -2.01 -13.24 -25.25
CA PRO A 124 -1.63 -13.11 -26.66
C PRO A 124 -2.22 -11.88 -27.39
N ASP A 125 -3.27 -11.23 -26.85
CA ASP A 125 -4.01 -10.12 -27.48
C ASP A 125 -3.64 -8.72 -26.95
N LYS A 126 -2.61 -8.63 -26.08
CA LYS A 126 -1.97 -7.41 -25.54
C LYS A 126 -2.80 -6.56 -24.56
N SER A 127 -3.90 -7.05 -23.99
CA SER A 127 -4.72 -6.23 -23.07
C SER A 127 -4.24 -6.21 -21.61
N TRP A 128 -3.33 -7.13 -21.22
CA TRP A 128 -2.90 -7.34 -19.82
C TRP A 128 -1.37 -7.45 -19.67
N GLY A 129 -0.62 -6.46 -20.16
CA GLY A 129 0.84 -6.43 -20.11
C GLY A 129 1.39 -5.11 -19.60
N GLY A 130 2.52 -5.16 -18.89
CA GLY A 130 3.14 -3.96 -18.33
C GLY A 130 2.19 -3.26 -17.36
N ASN A 131 1.95 -1.97 -17.57
CA ASN A 131 1.09 -1.12 -16.74
C ASN A 131 -0.32 -0.88 -17.33
N LEU A 132 -0.79 -1.76 -18.21
CA LEU A 132 -2.17 -1.70 -18.73
C LEU A 132 -3.15 -2.33 -17.74
N TYR A 133 -4.09 -1.59 -17.17
CA TYR A 133 -5.17 -2.10 -16.33
C TYR A 133 -6.51 -1.90 -17.06
N MET A 134 -7.28 -2.96 -17.28
CA MET A 134 -8.56 -2.91 -18.03
C MET A 134 -8.44 -2.26 -19.42
N GLY A 135 -7.29 -2.40 -20.08
CA GLY A 135 -7.02 -1.81 -21.39
C GLY A 135 -6.52 -0.36 -21.37
N GLU A 136 -6.48 0.28 -20.20
CA GLU A 136 -5.97 1.64 -20.03
C GLU A 136 -4.58 1.64 -19.42
N LYS A 137 -3.72 2.56 -19.86
CA LYS A 137 -2.36 2.67 -19.36
C LYS A 137 -2.34 3.46 -18.06
N VAL A 138 -1.89 2.82 -16.98
CA VAL A 138 -1.72 3.46 -15.68
C VAL A 138 -0.27 3.93 -15.55
N GLU A 139 -0.01 5.22 -15.77
CA GLU A 139 1.32 5.81 -15.60
C GLU A 139 1.50 6.53 -14.26
N GLU A 140 0.39 6.99 -13.71
CA GLU A 140 0.35 7.80 -12.50
C GLU A 140 -0.94 7.53 -11.73
N TRP A 141 -1.10 8.24 -10.61
CA TRP A 141 -2.23 8.14 -9.72
C TRP A 141 -3.52 8.55 -10.44
N PRO A 142 -4.61 7.77 -10.33
CA PRO A 142 -5.93 8.19 -10.79
C PRO A 142 -6.30 9.55 -10.17
N GLU A 143 -6.74 10.51 -10.98
CA GLU A 143 -7.00 11.88 -10.54
C GLU A 143 -8.02 11.95 -9.39
N ASP A 144 -9.03 11.07 -9.42
CA ASP A 144 -10.07 10.91 -8.41
C ASP A 144 -9.59 10.35 -7.07
N THR A 145 -8.34 9.87 -7.01
CA THR A 145 -7.71 9.31 -5.81
C THR A 145 -6.53 10.15 -5.29
N ARG A 146 -6.19 11.26 -5.98
CA ARG A 146 -5.17 12.19 -5.50
C ARG A 146 -5.74 12.93 -4.29
N LYS A 147 -5.13 12.76 -3.12
CA LYS A 147 -5.38 13.66 -1.99
C LYS A 147 -4.86 15.05 -2.38
N ASP A 148 -5.71 16.06 -2.30
CA ASP A 148 -5.26 17.46 -2.32
C ASP A 148 -4.35 17.65 -1.10
N LEU A 149 -3.03 17.64 -1.33
CA LEU A 149 -2.03 17.89 -0.30
C LEU A 149 -1.99 19.41 -0.07
N THR A 150 -2.97 19.94 0.67
CA THR A 150 -2.97 21.31 1.21
C THR A 150 -2.47 21.34 2.63
#